data_AF-A0A7C5DNV5-F1
#
_entry.id   AF-A0A7C5DNV5-F1
#
_cell.length_a   1.000
_cell.length_b   1.000
_cell.length_c   1.000
_cell.angle_alpha   90.00
_cell.angle_beta   90.00
_cell.angle_gamma   90.00
#
_symmetry.space_group_name_H-M   'P 1'
#
loop_
_entity.id
_entity.type
_entity.pdbx_description
1 polymer ?
#
loop_
_entity_poly.entity_id
_entity_poly.type
_entity_poly.pdbx_seq_one_letter_code
_entity_poly.pdbx_strand_id
1 'polypeptide(L)'
;MLELGNLTEKLHKKIWNSLKNIQNKYVISVGEFARFYQADIHFKDVEKLINSAILSSFSKNSVILIKASHGIHLEKIIKRI
;
A
#
# COMPACT_ATOMS: atom_id res chain seq x y z
N MET A 1 -8.06 3.00 -1.00
CA MET A 1 -9.33 3.37 -0.31
C MET A 1 -10.47 3.01 -1.24
N LEU A 2 -11.55 2.45 -0.71
CA LEU A 2 -12.78 2.16 -1.45
C LEU A 2 -13.85 3.22 -1.15
N GLU A 3 -14.96 3.20 -1.89
CA GLU A 3 -16.17 4.01 -1.62
C GLU A 3 -16.00 5.53 -1.78
N LEU A 4 -15.00 5.99 -2.54
CA LEU A 4 -14.76 7.43 -2.75
C LEU A 4 -15.43 8.00 -4.02
N GLY A 5 -16.02 7.15 -4.85
CA GLY A 5 -16.65 7.54 -6.12
C GLY A 5 -15.73 8.41 -6.99
N ASN A 6 -16.24 9.53 -7.47
CA ASN A 6 -15.51 10.47 -8.34
C ASN A 6 -14.33 11.17 -7.63
N LEU A 7 -14.24 11.09 -6.30
CA LEU A 7 -13.13 11.69 -5.53
C LEU A 7 -11.93 10.76 -5.39
N THR A 8 -12.02 9.52 -5.90
CA THR A 8 -11.01 8.46 -5.73
C THR A 8 -9.62 8.96 -6.07
N GLU A 9 -9.40 9.48 -7.28
CA GLU A 9 -8.08 9.92 -7.72
C GLU A 9 -7.55 11.09 -6.87
N LYS A 10 -8.38 12.12 -6.68
CA LYS A 10 -8.03 13.33 -5.92
C LYS A 10 -7.57 12.99 -4.50
N LEU A 11 -8.30 12.11 -3.82
CA LEU A 11 -8.01 11.77 -2.42
C LEU A 11 -6.79 10.85 -2.29
N HIS A 12 -6.58 9.91 -3.21
CA HIS A 12 -5.33 9.12 -3.20
C HIS A 12 -4.10 10.02 -3.45
N LYS A 13 -4.17 10.95 -4.41
CA LYS A 13 -3.10 11.93 -4.63
C LYS A 13 -2.85 12.82 -3.41
N LYS A 14 -3.91 13.22 -2.68
CA LYS A 14 -3.79 14.00 -1.44
C LYS A 14 -3.04 13.23 -0.35
N ILE A 15 -3.36 11.95 -0.13
CA ILE A 15 -2.62 11.10 0.82
C ILE A 15 -1.15 10.99 0.41
N TRP A 16 -0.86 10.76 -0.87
CA TRP A 16 0.53 10.69 -1.33
C TRP A 16 1.32 11.96 -1.00
N ASN A 17 0.73 13.13 -1.26
CA ASN A 17 1.37 14.40 -0.93
C ASN A 17 1.66 14.54 0.57
N SER A 18 0.76 14.07 1.45
CA SER A 18 1.03 14.02 2.90
C SER A 18 2.17 13.06 3.25
N LEU A 19 2.25 11.90 2.58
CA LEU A 19 3.30 10.91 2.82
C LEU A 19 4.68 11.39 2.38
N LYS A 20 4.81 12.32 1.42
CA LYS A 20 6.12 12.79 0.90
C LYS A 20 7.07 13.32 1.98
N ASN A 21 6.53 13.86 3.06
CA ASN A 21 7.31 14.51 4.11
C ASN A 21 7.80 13.53 5.19
N ILE A 22 7.45 12.24 5.09
CA ILE A 22 7.91 11.22 6.02
C ILE A 22 9.27 10.70 5.53
N GLN A 23 10.34 10.96 6.28
CA GLN A 23 11.69 10.50 5.98
C GLN A 23 11.82 8.97 6.08
N ASN A 24 12.76 8.40 5.32
CA ASN A 24 13.11 6.96 5.34
C ASN A 24 11.92 6.00 5.14
N LYS A 25 10.95 6.42 4.33
CA LYS A 25 9.81 5.59 3.98
C LYS A 25 10.14 4.72 2.75
N TYR A 26 9.77 3.45 2.82
CA TYR A 26 9.59 2.61 1.66
C TYR A 26 8.09 2.34 1.51
N VAL A 27 7.50 2.72 0.39
CA VAL A 27 6.05 2.67 0.18
C VAL A 27 5.72 1.62 -0.85
N ILE A 28 4.91 0.65 -0.44
CA ILE A 28 4.26 -0.31 -1.33
C ILE A 28 2.78 0.05 -1.41
N SER A 29 2.25 0.19 -2.63
CA SER A 29 0.82 0.39 -2.85
C SER A 29 0.16 -0.86 -3.42
N VAL A 30 -1.05 -1.17 -2.95
CA VAL A 30 -1.82 -2.37 -3.37
C VAL A 30 -3.25 -1.98 -3.70
N GLY A 31 -3.74 -2.45 -4.85
CA GLY A 31 -5.12 -2.25 -5.31
C GLY A 31 -5.21 -1.27 -6.48
N GLU A 32 -6.20 -1.45 -7.35
CA GLU A 32 -6.36 -0.70 -8.61
C GLU A 32 -6.18 0.82 -8.47
N PHE A 33 -6.87 1.45 -7.52
CA PHE A 33 -6.79 2.91 -7.32
C PHE A 33 -5.58 3.35 -6.49
N ALA A 34 -4.88 2.42 -5.84
CA ALA A 34 -3.63 2.72 -5.15
C ALA A 34 -2.50 3.07 -6.12
N ARG A 35 -2.67 2.81 -7.43
CA ARG A 35 -1.77 3.29 -8.50
C ARG A 35 -1.62 4.81 -8.56
N PHE A 36 -2.57 5.56 -7.98
CA PHE A 36 -2.48 7.02 -7.88
C PHE A 36 -1.49 7.49 -6.83
N TYR A 37 -1.01 6.61 -5.95
CA TYR A 37 0.17 6.85 -5.14
C TYR A 37 1.42 6.66 -6.01
N GLN A 38 2.38 7.57 -5.94
CA GLN A 38 3.68 7.39 -6.61
C GLN A 38 4.60 6.54 -5.72
N ALA A 39 4.10 5.39 -5.28
CA ALA A 39 4.80 4.45 -4.41
C ALA A 39 6.05 3.88 -5.10
N ASP A 40 7.02 3.44 -4.30
CA ASP A 40 8.25 2.81 -4.81
C ASP A 40 7.93 1.53 -5.59
N ILE A 41 6.95 0.77 -5.11
CA ILE A 41 6.39 -0.40 -5.81
C ILE A 41 4.87 -0.41 -5.74
N HIS A 42 4.25 -0.83 -6.84
CA HIS A 42 2.80 -0.98 -6.97
C HIS A 42 2.40 -2.41 -7.35
N PHE A 43 1.40 -2.95 -6.65
CA PHE A 43 0.73 -4.21 -6.99
C PHE A 43 -0.75 -3.98 -7.27
N LYS A 44 -1.27 -4.63 -8.32
CA LYS A 44 -2.68 -4.52 -8.71
C LYS A 44 -3.63 -5.05 -7.63
N ASP A 45 -3.22 -6.07 -6.89
CA ASP A 45 -4.01 -6.76 -5.87
C ASP A 45 -3.10 -7.44 -4.83
N VAL A 46 -3.69 -7.90 -3.73
CA VAL A 46 -2.95 -8.48 -2.60
C VAL A 46 -2.29 -9.82 -2.95
N GLU A 47 -2.89 -10.61 -3.84
CA GLU A 47 -2.32 -11.90 -4.24
C GLU A 47 -1.01 -11.70 -5.01
N LYS A 48 -0.93 -10.69 -5.89
CA LYS A 48 0.32 -10.32 -6.55
C LYS A 48 1.39 -9.85 -5.57
N LEU A 49 1.02 -9.10 -4.53
CA LEU A 49 1.95 -8.72 -3.47
C LEU A 49 2.51 -9.98 -2.78
N ILE A 50 1.64 -10.90 -2.36
CA ILE A 50 2.05 -12.14 -1.67
C ILE A 50 2.99 -12.98 -2.56
N ASN A 51 2.64 -13.14 -3.83
CA ASN A 51 3.41 -13.95 -4.77
C ASN A 51 4.74 -13.31 -5.19
N SER A 52 4.95 -12.01 -4.92
CA SER A 52 6.21 -11.32 -5.25
C SER A 52 7.39 -11.67 -4.35
N ALA A 53 7.13 -12.36 -3.23
CA ALA A 53 8.12 -12.65 -2.17
C ALA A 53 8.78 -11.41 -1.52
N ILE A 54 8.34 -10.19 -1.83
CA ILE A 54 8.95 -8.96 -1.28
C ILE A 54 8.83 -8.87 0.23
N LEU A 55 7.77 -9.43 0.82
CA LEU A 55 7.56 -9.40 2.27
C LEU A 55 8.70 -10.08 3.03
N SER A 56 9.32 -11.11 2.43
CA SER A 56 10.44 -11.85 3.00
C SER A 56 11.76 -11.07 3.01
N SER A 57 11.85 -9.94 2.29
CA SER A 57 13.07 -9.11 2.27
C SER A 57 13.12 -8.08 3.40
N PHE A 58 12.03 -7.93 4.16
CA PHE A 58 11.98 -6.98 5.26
C PHE A 58 12.84 -7.44 6.45
N SER A 59 13.60 -6.52 7.02
CA SER A 59 14.40 -6.79 8.22
C SER A 59 13.50 -7.04 9.42
N LYS A 60 13.91 -7.91 10.35
CA LYS A 60 13.19 -8.22 11.59
C LYS A 60 12.89 -7.01 12.47
N ASN A 61 13.66 -5.93 12.35
CA ASN A 61 13.49 -4.71 13.14
C ASN A 61 12.75 -3.60 12.38
N SER A 62 12.08 -3.93 11.28
CA SER A 62 11.32 -2.96 10.49
C SER A 62 10.03 -2.56 11.19
N VAL A 63 9.70 -1.27 11.16
CA VAL A 63 8.38 -0.77 11.56
C VAL A 63 7.51 -0.66 10.32
N ILE A 64 6.43 -1.45 10.25
CA ILE A 64 5.56 -1.52 9.08
C ILE A 64 4.17 -1.01 9.44
N LEU A 65 3.70 0.03 8.75
CA LEU A 65 2.32 0.48 8.82
C LEU A 65 1.50 -0.17 7.70
N ILE A 66 0.47 -0.92 8.09
CA ILE A 66 -0.45 -1.56 7.15
C ILE A 66 -1.80 -0.85 7.23
N LYS A 67 -2.30 -0.36 6.10
CA LYS A 67 -3.58 0.34 6.03
C LYS A 67 -4.26 0.12 4.70
N ALA A 68 -5.50 -0.38 4.74
CA ALA A 68 -6.38 -0.47 3.58
C ALA A 68 -7.86 -0.45 4.01
N SER A 69 -8.76 -0.28 3.04
CA SER A 69 -10.19 -0.59 3.23
C SER A 69 -10.36 -2.11 3.29
N HIS A 70 -11.38 -2.60 4.00
CA HIS A 70 -11.58 -4.03 4.23
C HIS A 70 -11.62 -4.88 2.94
N GLY A 71 -12.31 -4.40 1.89
CA GLY A 71 -12.39 -5.11 0.60
C GLY A 71 -11.08 -5.27 -0.18
N ILE A 72 -9.96 -4.71 0.28
CA ILE A 72 -8.63 -4.97 -0.30
C ILE A 72 -8.02 -6.26 0.26
N HIS A 73 -8.50 -6.74 1.40
CA HIS A 73 -8.02 -7.95 2.08
C HIS A 73 -6.52 -7.92 2.42
N LEU A 74 -5.99 -6.73 2.76
CA LEU A 74 -4.58 -6.56 3.06
C LEU A 74 -4.15 -7.27 4.35
N GLU A 75 -5.09 -7.61 5.23
CA GLU A 75 -4.87 -8.43 6.43
C GLU A 75 -4.23 -9.79 6.14
N LYS A 76 -4.36 -10.31 4.91
CA LYS A 76 -3.71 -11.56 4.47
C LYS A 76 -2.18 -11.52 4.59
N ILE A 77 -1.56 -10.34 4.57
CA ILE A 77 -0.10 -10.21 4.67
C ILE A 77 0.41 -10.25 6.12
N ILE A 78 -0.46 -10.05 7.12
CA ILE A 78 -0.03 -9.94 8.53
C ILE A 78 0.67 -11.21 9.01
N LYS A 79 0.24 -12.38 8.52
CA LYS A 79 0.87 -13.68 8.87
C LYS A 79 2.12 -13.99 8.03
N ARG A 80 2.63 -13.03 7.26
CA ARG A 80 3.69 -13.20 6.26
C ARG A 80 4.82 -12.18 6.39
N ILE A 81 4.78 -11.37 7.44
CA ILE A 81 5.74 -10.32 7.79
C ILE A 81 6.29 -10.58 9.20
#